data_AF-A0A811TZ32-F1
#
_entry.id   AF-A0A811TZ32-F1
#
_cell.length_a   1.000
_cell.length_b   1.000
_cell.length_c   1.000
_cell.angle_alpha   90.00
_cell.angle_beta   90.00
_cell.angle_gamma   90.00
#
_symmetry.space_group_name_H-M   'P 1'
#
loop_
_entity.id
_entity.type
_entity.pdbx_description
1 polymer ?
#
loop_
_entity_poly.entity_id
_entity_poly.type
_entity_poly.pdbx_seq_one_letter_code
_entity_poly.pdbx_strand_id
1 'polypeptide(L)'
;MEPMKSKAPQLHLEYRFYKLLGSHDNCPEGIPRVYYLGTCGGRYNAMVLELLGLSLEDLFNICSPEGVPEVYYFGPCGKYNALVMELLGPSLEDLFDICGRRFTLKTVLLIAIQLVNFGLAKEYIDLDTNRHIPYREHKSLTGTARYMSINTHMGREQSRRDDLEALGHMFMYFLRGSLPWQGLKADTLKERYQKIGDTKRATPIEVLCDGHPEEFATYLRYVRRLDFFETPDYEFLRRLFQDLFDRKGYVDDGEFDWTGKTM
;
A
#
# COMPACT_ATOMS: atom_id res chain seq x y z
N MET A 1 -29.38 7.16 4.42
CA MET A 1 -30.85 7.14 4.28
C MET A 1 -31.37 5.80 4.79
N GLU A 2 -32.46 5.80 5.56
CA GLU A 2 -33.04 4.57 6.13
C GLU A 2 -34.52 4.43 5.70
N PRO A 3 -35.05 3.23 5.42
CA PRO A 3 -36.48 3.06 5.14
C PRO A 3 -37.38 3.56 6.27
N MET A 4 -38.49 4.23 5.93
CA MET A 4 -39.38 4.87 6.92
C MET A 4 -39.98 3.91 7.96
N LYS A 5 -40.10 2.61 7.65
CA LYS A 5 -40.65 1.56 8.52
C LYS A 5 -39.59 0.52 8.92
N SER A 6 -38.39 0.98 9.28
CA SER A 6 -37.35 0.09 9.80
C SER A 6 -37.74 -0.51 11.16
N LYS A 7 -37.55 -1.82 11.34
CA LYS A 7 -37.81 -2.51 12.63
C LYS A 7 -36.81 -2.12 13.72
N ALA A 8 -35.66 -1.57 13.32
CA ALA A 8 -34.62 -1.05 14.22
C ALA A 8 -34.15 0.29 13.64
N PRO A 9 -34.75 1.43 14.06
CA PRO A 9 -34.58 2.73 13.41
C PRO A 9 -33.23 3.35 13.79
N GLN A 10 -32.16 2.87 13.15
CA GLN A 10 -30.78 3.21 13.48
C GLN A 10 -30.52 4.72 13.33
N LEU A 11 -31.09 5.35 12.29
CA LEU A 11 -30.90 6.77 12.04
C LEU A 11 -31.52 7.65 13.13
N HIS A 12 -32.61 7.18 13.74
CA HIS A 12 -33.29 7.89 14.83
C HIS A 12 -32.54 7.74 16.17
N LEU A 13 -31.88 6.60 16.39
CA LEU A 13 -31.01 6.37 17.55
C LEU A 13 -29.72 7.20 17.45
N GLU A 14 -29.09 7.21 16.28
CA GLU A 14 -27.92 8.05 15.98
C GLU A 14 -28.23 9.53 16.13
N TYR A 15 -29.37 10.01 15.62
CA TYR A 15 -29.83 11.39 15.83
C TYR A 15 -29.89 11.77 17.32
N ARG A 16 -30.48 10.90 18.15
CA ARG A 16 -30.57 11.17 19.60
C ARG A 16 -29.20 11.22 20.25
N PHE A 17 -28.31 10.34 19.83
CA PHE A 17 -26.93 10.28 20.32
C PHE A 17 -26.16 11.56 19.96
N TYR A 18 -26.18 11.99 18.70
CA TYR A 18 -25.52 13.23 18.27
C TYR A 18 -26.15 14.47 18.90
N LYS A 19 -27.48 14.50 19.10
CA LYS A 19 -28.15 15.58 19.81
C LYS A 19 -27.70 15.65 21.27
N LEU A 20 -27.59 14.52 21.96
CA LEU A 20 -27.09 14.47 23.34
C LEU A 20 -25.65 15.00 23.44
N LEU A 21 -24.80 14.69 22.47
CA LEU A 21 -23.40 15.11 22.45
C LEU A 21 -23.20 16.57 22.00
N GLY A 22 -24.04 17.07 21.09
CA GLY A 22 -23.93 18.42 20.50
C GLY A 22 -24.78 19.51 21.18
N SER A 23 -25.46 19.23 22.30
CA SER A 23 -26.37 20.18 22.99
C SER A 23 -25.69 21.14 23.98
N HIS A 24 -24.35 21.18 24.04
CA HIS A 24 -23.62 22.02 24.97
C HIS A 24 -22.81 23.09 24.23
N ASP A 25 -22.78 24.31 24.79
CA ASP A 25 -22.00 25.45 24.24
C ASP A 25 -20.48 25.17 24.14
N ASN A 26 -20.02 24.07 24.75
CA ASN A 26 -18.67 23.51 24.62
C ASN A 26 -18.70 22.13 23.93
N CYS A 27 -19.26 22.04 22.72
CA CYS A 27 -19.22 20.79 21.94
C CYS A 27 -17.76 20.36 21.71
N PRO A 28 -17.39 19.09 22.01
CA PRO A 28 -16.06 18.58 21.72
C PRO A 28 -15.72 18.67 20.23
N GLU A 29 -14.46 19.01 19.93
CA GLU A 29 -13.91 18.91 18.57
C GLU A 29 -14.10 17.48 18.03
N GLY A 30 -14.59 17.35 16.79
CA GLY A 30 -14.83 16.04 16.15
C GLY A 30 -16.24 15.44 16.32
N ILE A 31 -17.20 16.16 16.90
CA ILE A 31 -18.61 15.73 16.94
C ILE A 31 -19.45 16.55 15.96
N PRO A 32 -20.11 15.94 14.95
CA PRO A 32 -20.79 16.67 13.90
C PRO A 32 -22.10 17.27 14.41
N ARG A 33 -22.34 18.55 14.14
CA ARG A 33 -23.65 19.16 14.42
C ARG A 33 -24.73 18.56 13.54
N VAL A 34 -25.90 18.32 14.12
CA VAL A 34 -27.06 17.84 13.38
C VAL A 34 -27.92 19.02 12.95
N TYR A 35 -28.10 19.20 11.64
CA TYR A 35 -28.93 20.26 11.09
C TYR A 35 -30.37 19.82 10.82
N TYR A 36 -30.59 18.55 10.51
CA TYR A 36 -31.92 18.05 10.15
C TYR A 36 -32.08 16.55 10.40
N LEU A 37 -33.29 16.13 10.80
CA LEU A 37 -33.77 14.75 10.71
C LEU A 37 -35.22 14.79 10.22
N GLY A 38 -35.52 14.09 9.14
CA GLY A 38 -36.89 14.01 8.62
C GLY A 38 -37.01 13.10 7.40
N THR A 39 -38.14 13.17 6.69
CA THR A 39 -38.41 12.28 5.56
C THR A 39 -37.97 12.90 4.23
N CYS A 40 -37.21 12.13 3.44
CA CYS A 40 -36.83 12.46 2.08
C CYS A 40 -37.70 11.66 1.10
N GLY A 41 -38.44 12.37 0.24
CA GLY A 41 -39.29 11.77 -0.80
C GLY A 41 -40.37 10.83 -0.26
N GLY A 42 -40.80 10.99 1.00
CA GLY A 42 -41.82 10.18 1.68
C GLY A 42 -41.48 8.70 1.90
N ARG A 43 -40.26 8.26 1.51
CA ARG A 43 -39.86 6.84 1.51
C ARG A 43 -38.72 6.55 2.47
N TYR A 44 -37.88 7.55 2.73
CA TYR A 44 -36.68 7.39 3.55
C TYR A 44 -36.63 8.42 4.66
N ASN A 45 -36.10 8.03 5.81
CA ASN A 45 -35.60 8.96 6.80
C ASN A 45 -34.19 9.41 6.36
N ALA A 46 -33.93 10.71 6.46
CA ALA A 46 -32.66 11.34 6.15
C ALA A 46 -32.24 12.25 7.31
N MET A 47 -30.95 12.24 7.62
CA MET A 47 -30.33 13.10 8.63
C MET A 47 -29.25 13.92 7.93
N VAL A 48 -29.23 15.23 8.17
CA VAL A 48 -28.21 16.14 7.64
C VAL A 48 -27.32 16.56 8.79
N LEU A 49 -26.02 16.38 8.61
CA LEU A 49 -24.99 16.61 9.61
C LEU A 49 -23.95 17.58 9.04
N GLU A 50 -23.22 18.22 9.95
CA GLU A 50 -22.00 18.95 9.66
C GLU A 50 -20.92 18.02 9.13
N LEU A 51 -20.27 18.45 8.06
CA LEU A 51 -19.13 17.78 7.49
C LEU A 51 -17.88 18.20 8.26
N LEU A 52 -17.33 17.30 9.08
CA LEU A 52 -16.17 17.57 9.95
C LEU A 52 -14.82 17.53 9.22
N GLY A 53 -14.81 17.27 7.92
CA GLY A 53 -13.62 17.11 7.10
C GLY A 53 -13.96 16.44 5.78
N LEU A 54 -12.94 16.17 4.95
CA LEU A 54 -13.11 15.43 3.72
C LEU A 54 -13.71 14.05 4.03
N SER A 55 -14.78 13.67 3.32
CA SER A 55 -15.25 12.29 3.37
C SER A 55 -14.21 11.35 2.77
N LEU A 56 -14.32 10.05 3.04
CA LEU A 56 -13.49 9.04 2.39
C LEU A 56 -13.62 9.12 0.85
N GLU A 57 -14.81 9.44 0.36
CA GLU A 57 -15.09 9.70 -1.06
C GLU A 57 -14.38 10.97 -1.55
N ASP A 58 -14.38 12.06 -0.77
CA ASP A 58 -13.65 13.28 -1.10
C ASP A 58 -12.13 13.03 -1.12
N LEU A 59 -11.60 12.24 -0.19
CA LEU A 59 -10.19 11.83 -0.19
C LEU A 59 -9.87 10.96 -1.41
N PHE A 60 -10.73 10.01 -1.78
CA PHE A 60 -10.53 9.22 -3.00
C PHE A 60 -10.59 10.09 -4.27
N ASN A 61 -11.52 11.04 -4.35
CA ASN A 61 -11.65 11.94 -5.50
C ASN A 61 -10.50 12.96 -5.58
N ILE A 62 -10.00 13.43 -4.45
CA ILE A 62 -8.82 14.31 -4.38
C ILE A 62 -7.55 13.54 -4.71
N CYS A 63 -7.46 12.29 -4.25
CA CYS A 63 -6.26 11.50 -4.43
C CYS A 63 -6.18 10.85 -5.79
N SER A 64 -7.29 10.43 -6.42
CA SER A 64 -7.37 9.40 -7.49
C SER A 64 -6.13 9.36 -8.39
N PRO A 65 -5.07 8.66 -7.95
CA PRO A 65 -3.84 8.59 -8.71
C PRO A 65 -4.10 7.55 -9.80
N GLU A 66 -3.69 7.86 -11.02
CA GLU A 66 -3.58 6.88 -12.11
C GLU A 66 -3.03 5.55 -11.54
N GLY A 67 -3.66 4.39 -11.71
CA GLY A 67 -3.15 3.13 -11.14
C GLY A 67 -3.60 2.77 -9.72
N VAL A 68 -4.50 3.53 -9.09
CA VAL A 68 -5.26 3.09 -7.91
C VAL A 68 -6.69 2.73 -8.34
N PRO A 69 -7.21 1.54 -7.98
CA PRO A 69 -8.56 1.12 -8.37
C PRO A 69 -9.63 2.03 -7.74
N GLU A 70 -10.66 2.36 -8.52
CA GLU A 70 -11.83 3.08 -8.01
C GLU A 70 -12.59 2.24 -6.98
N VAL A 71 -13.04 2.87 -5.89
CA VAL A 71 -13.92 2.26 -4.89
C VAL A 71 -15.35 2.73 -5.14
N TYR A 72 -16.25 1.79 -5.45
CA TYR A 72 -17.65 2.08 -5.74
C TYR A 72 -18.57 2.02 -4.53
N TYR A 73 -18.23 1.20 -3.53
CA TYR A 73 -19.07 1.04 -2.34
C TYR A 73 -18.29 0.46 -1.16
N PHE A 74 -18.56 0.97 0.04
CA PHE A 74 -18.19 0.30 1.30
C PHE A 74 -19.38 0.31 2.25
N GLY A 75 -19.77 -0.86 2.76
CA GLY A 75 -20.88 -0.94 3.71
C GLY A 75 -21.39 -2.36 3.96
N PRO A 76 -22.45 -2.50 4.79
CA PRO A 76 -22.95 -3.81 5.20
C PRO A 76 -23.65 -4.54 4.05
N CYS A 77 -23.24 -5.79 3.80
CA CYS A 77 -23.90 -6.76 2.94
C CYS A 77 -24.31 -7.97 3.79
N GLY A 78 -25.54 -7.95 4.29
CA GLY A 78 -26.05 -8.98 5.20
C GLY A 78 -25.32 -8.97 6.54
N LYS A 79 -24.55 -10.03 6.83
CA LYS A 79 -23.74 -10.17 8.05
C LYS A 79 -22.28 -9.73 7.88
N TYR A 80 -21.91 -9.24 6.72
CA TYR A 80 -20.55 -8.89 6.36
C TYR A 80 -20.45 -7.41 6.00
N ASN A 81 -19.24 -6.85 6.07
CA ASN A 81 -18.93 -5.61 5.38
C ASN A 81 -18.41 -5.96 3.99
N ALA A 82 -18.88 -5.26 2.97
CA ALA A 82 -18.47 -5.42 1.58
C ALA A 82 -17.78 -4.14 1.10
N LEU A 83 -16.68 -4.32 0.38
CA LEU A 83 -16.01 -3.30 -0.41
C LEU A 83 -16.19 -3.69 -1.88
N VAL A 84 -16.82 -2.82 -2.67
CA VAL A 84 -16.93 -2.97 -4.12
C VAL A 84 -15.97 -1.98 -4.75
N MET A 85 -15.10 -2.47 -5.61
CA MET A 85 -14.05 -1.70 -6.27
C MET A 85 -13.92 -2.16 -7.72
N GLU A 86 -13.19 -1.38 -8.51
CA GLU A 86 -12.83 -1.72 -9.88
C GLU A 86 -12.21 -3.12 -9.96
N LEU A 87 -12.73 -3.93 -10.89
CA LEU A 87 -12.18 -5.24 -11.16
C LEU A 87 -10.89 -5.08 -11.96
N LEU A 88 -9.77 -5.30 -11.30
CA LEU A 88 -8.45 -5.26 -11.92
C LEU A 88 -8.13 -6.56 -12.66
N GLY A 89 -7.09 -6.49 -13.49
CA GLY A 89 -6.51 -7.65 -14.16
C GLY A 89 -5.72 -8.58 -13.23
N PRO A 90 -4.98 -9.53 -13.82
CA PRO A 90 -4.13 -10.46 -13.09
C PRO A 90 -3.07 -9.77 -12.22
N SER A 91 -2.66 -10.42 -11.12
CA SER A 91 -1.56 -9.90 -10.30
C SER A 91 -0.22 -10.08 -11.00
N LEU A 92 0.80 -9.31 -10.58
CA LEU A 92 2.16 -9.50 -11.07
C LEU A 92 2.71 -10.91 -10.80
N GLU A 93 2.24 -11.62 -9.76
CA GLU A 93 2.65 -13.02 -9.52
C GLU A 93 2.01 -13.97 -10.53
N ASP A 94 0.74 -13.77 -10.89
CA ASP A 94 0.07 -14.58 -11.94
C ASP A 94 0.77 -14.38 -13.30
N LEU A 95 1.06 -13.11 -13.63
CA LEU A 95 1.80 -12.73 -14.83
C LEU A 95 3.23 -13.30 -14.82
N PHE A 96 3.84 -13.37 -13.65
CA PHE A 96 5.17 -13.96 -13.47
C PHE A 96 5.17 -15.46 -13.75
N ASP A 97 4.15 -16.18 -13.29
CA ASP A 97 4.01 -17.63 -13.51
C ASP A 97 3.81 -17.96 -15.00
N ILE A 98 2.94 -17.25 -15.72
CA ILE A 98 2.76 -17.45 -17.18
C ILE A 98 3.99 -17.03 -18.00
N CYS A 99 4.87 -16.22 -17.43
CA CYS A 99 6.17 -15.86 -18.00
C CYS A 99 7.29 -16.85 -17.66
N GLY A 100 6.98 -18.01 -17.08
CA GLY A 100 7.98 -19.01 -16.73
C GLY A 100 8.84 -18.58 -15.54
N ARG A 101 8.27 -17.74 -14.65
CA ARG A 101 8.87 -17.27 -13.41
C ARG A 101 10.19 -16.53 -13.63
N ARG A 102 10.25 -15.72 -14.68
CA ARG A 102 11.33 -14.77 -14.92
C ARG A 102 10.83 -13.66 -15.83
N PHE A 103 11.05 -12.41 -15.43
CA PHE A 103 10.82 -11.27 -16.30
C PHE A 103 12.13 -10.80 -16.95
N THR A 104 12.00 -10.26 -18.16
CA THR A 104 13.08 -9.58 -18.87
C THR A 104 13.42 -8.27 -18.17
N LEU A 105 14.62 -7.77 -18.43
CA LEU A 105 15.07 -6.49 -17.89
C LEU A 105 14.13 -5.34 -18.30
N LYS A 106 13.66 -5.32 -19.56
CA LYS A 106 12.73 -4.29 -20.05
C LYS A 106 11.46 -4.25 -19.18
N THR A 107 10.80 -5.39 -19.01
CA THR A 107 9.59 -5.54 -18.20
C THR A 107 9.82 -5.11 -16.75
N VAL A 108 10.93 -5.52 -16.12
CA VAL A 108 11.23 -5.12 -14.73
C VAL A 108 11.49 -3.62 -14.62
N LEU A 109 12.17 -3.00 -15.59
CA LEU A 109 12.42 -1.55 -15.58
C LEU A 109 11.12 -0.75 -15.75
N LEU A 110 10.22 -1.15 -16.64
CA LEU A 110 8.89 -0.52 -16.78
C LEU A 110 8.12 -0.58 -15.46
N ILE A 111 8.06 -1.76 -14.83
CA ILE A 111 7.43 -1.93 -13.51
C ILE A 111 8.10 -1.05 -12.45
N ALA A 112 9.44 -1.02 -12.41
CA ALA A 112 10.17 -0.26 -11.40
C ALA A 112 9.98 1.25 -11.55
N ILE A 113 10.04 1.77 -12.79
CA ILE A 113 9.78 3.18 -13.09
C ILE A 113 8.37 3.55 -12.66
N GLN A 114 7.37 2.72 -12.98
CA GLN A 114 5.99 2.96 -12.56
C GLN A 114 5.83 2.93 -11.04
N LEU A 115 6.31 1.90 -10.35
CA LEU A 115 6.07 1.72 -8.91
C LEU A 115 6.84 2.70 -8.02
N VAL A 116 8.03 3.15 -8.43
CA VAL A 116 8.76 4.21 -7.71
C VAL A 116 7.98 5.53 -7.76
N ASN A 117 7.13 5.74 -8.78
CA ASN A 117 6.28 6.94 -8.88
C ASN A 117 5.14 6.92 -7.87
N PHE A 118 4.68 5.74 -7.46
CA PHE A 118 3.46 5.60 -6.67
C PHE A 118 3.60 5.89 -5.18
N GLY A 119 4.81 6.27 -4.71
CA GLY A 119 5.02 6.73 -3.33
C GLY A 119 4.24 5.90 -2.33
N LEU A 120 4.29 4.56 -2.44
CA LEU A 120 3.47 3.69 -1.63
C LEU A 120 3.88 3.91 -0.18
N ALA A 121 2.97 4.44 0.63
CA ALA A 121 3.24 4.74 2.02
C ALA A 121 2.07 4.29 2.88
N LYS A 122 2.39 3.48 3.88
CA LYS A 122 1.63 3.41 5.13
C LYS A 122 1.50 4.82 5.72
N GLU A 123 0.43 5.12 6.44
CA GLU A 123 0.31 6.36 7.20
C GLU A 123 1.54 6.52 8.13
N TYR A 124 2.45 7.39 7.72
CA TYR A 124 3.72 7.67 8.41
C TYR A 124 3.78 9.12 8.88
N ILE A 125 2.83 9.95 8.44
CA ILE A 125 2.58 11.28 8.95
C ILE A 125 1.33 11.19 9.81
N ASP A 126 1.47 11.57 11.07
CA ASP A 126 0.36 11.74 12.00
C ASP A 126 -0.45 12.97 11.57
N LEU A 127 -1.74 12.77 11.25
CA LEU A 127 -2.59 13.82 10.66
C LEU A 127 -2.88 14.97 11.62
N ASP A 128 -2.87 14.73 12.93
CA ASP A 128 -3.13 15.75 13.94
C ASP A 128 -1.92 16.67 14.13
N THR A 129 -0.72 16.09 14.12
CA THR A 129 0.54 16.81 14.37
C THR A 129 1.27 17.21 13.10
N ASN A 130 0.90 16.65 11.95
CA ASN A 130 1.59 16.72 10.66
C ASN A 130 3.09 16.37 10.76
N ARG A 131 3.43 15.42 11.65
CA ARG A 131 4.80 14.98 11.93
C ARG A 131 4.98 13.51 11.60
N HIS A 132 6.23 13.14 11.30
CA HIS A 132 6.57 11.74 11.14
C HIS A 132 6.27 10.95 12.41
N ILE A 133 5.69 9.76 12.26
CA ILE A 133 5.43 8.84 13.37
C ILE A 133 6.73 8.59 14.17
N PRO A 134 6.64 8.41 15.49
CA PRO A 134 7.82 8.15 16.31
C PRO A 134 8.39 6.77 16.00
N TYR A 135 9.71 6.66 16.09
CA TYR A 135 10.39 5.38 15.99
C TYR A 135 9.99 4.45 17.14
N ARG A 136 9.71 3.17 16.82
CA ARG A 136 9.36 2.13 17.78
C ARG A 136 10.05 0.82 17.40
N GLU A 137 10.31 -0.01 18.40
CA GLU A 137 10.80 -1.39 18.23
C GLU A 137 9.78 -2.39 18.81
N HIS A 138 10.10 -3.68 18.74
CA HIS A 138 9.27 -4.78 19.22
C HIS A 138 7.88 -4.86 18.56
N LYS A 139 7.79 -4.43 17.30
CA LYS A 139 6.60 -4.61 16.47
C LYS A 139 6.42 -6.08 16.11
N SER A 140 5.16 -6.52 16.07
CA SER A 140 4.82 -7.82 15.49
C SER A 140 5.17 -7.85 14.01
N LEU A 141 5.72 -8.97 13.55
CA LEU A 141 6.06 -9.17 12.14
C LEU A 141 4.76 -9.22 11.32
N THR A 142 4.60 -8.26 10.41
CA THR A 142 3.46 -8.17 9.49
C THR A 142 3.97 -8.06 8.05
N GLY A 143 3.23 -8.64 7.11
CA GLY A 143 3.55 -8.61 5.68
C GLY A 143 4.28 -9.86 5.17
N THR A 144 4.60 -9.87 3.87
CA THR A 144 5.19 -11.02 3.18
C THR A 144 6.69 -11.13 3.48
N ALA A 145 7.08 -12.16 4.23
CA ALA A 145 8.47 -12.39 4.66
C ALA A 145 9.50 -12.33 3.51
N ARG A 146 9.09 -12.77 2.31
CA ARG A 146 9.91 -12.79 1.09
C ARG A 146 10.44 -11.40 0.71
N TYR A 147 9.61 -10.37 0.80
CA TYR A 147 9.93 -9.03 0.28
C TYR A 147 10.26 -8.03 1.38
N MET A 148 9.67 -8.14 2.58
CA MET A 148 9.85 -7.15 3.65
C MET A 148 11.32 -6.78 3.97
N SER A 149 11.56 -5.55 4.42
CA SER A 149 12.90 -5.05 4.75
C SER A 149 13.59 -5.84 5.86
N ILE A 150 14.93 -5.71 5.95
CA ILE A 150 15.70 -6.24 7.08
C ILE A 150 15.22 -5.62 8.41
N ASN A 151 14.90 -4.32 8.43
CA ASN A 151 14.38 -3.66 9.63
C ASN A 151 13.03 -4.25 10.10
N THR A 152 12.15 -4.59 9.16
CA THR A 152 10.88 -5.26 9.48
C THR A 152 11.14 -6.59 10.20
N HIS A 153 12.10 -7.40 9.71
CA HIS A 153 12.51 -8.65 10.37
C HIS A 153 13.05 -8.44 11.79
N MET A 154 13.60 -7.26 12.09
CA MET A 154 14.08 -6.89 13.43
C MET A 154 12.98 -6.34 14.35
N GLY A 155 11.72 -6.33 13.91
CA GLY A 155 10.61 -5.80 14.69
C GLY A 155 10.66 -4.29 14.87
N ARG A 156 11.33 -3.57 13.96
CA ARG A 156 11.35 -2.10 13.94
C ARG A 156 10.11 -1.57 13.24
N GLU A 157 9.64 -0.40 13.67
CA GLU A 157 8.55 0.30 13.00
C GLU A 157 8.94 0.57 11.54
N GLN A 158 7.98 0.36 10.64
CA GLN A 158 8.16 0.57 9.22
C GLN A 158 7.99 2.04 8.87
N SER A 159 8.75 2.48 7.87
CA SER A 159 8.74 3.83 7.29
C SER A 159 8.93 3.73 5.78
N ARG A 160 9.00 4.87 5.09
CA ARG A 160 9.19 4.96 3.62
C ARG A 160 10.34 4.11 3.08
N ARG A 161 11.45 3.99 3.81
CA ARG A 161 12.61 3.18 3.40
C ARG A 161 12.31 1.70 3.29
N ASP A 162 11.38 1.20 4.12
CA ASP A 162 11.07 -0.22 4.22
C ASP A 162 10.25 -0.69 3.01
N ASP A 163 9.36 0.17 2.51
CA ASP A 163 8.61 -0.05 1.27
C ASP A 163 9.54 -0.07 0.06
N LEU A 164 10.49 0.88 -0.02
CA LEU A 164 11.50 0.91 -1.08
C LEU A 164 12.45 -0.30 -1.03
N GLU A 165 12.91 -0.72 0.14
CA GLU A 165 13.70 -1.95 0.25
C GLU A 165 12.91 -3.19 -0.19
N ALA A 166 11.61 -3.24 0.12
CA ALA A 166 10.74 -4.33 -0.32
C ALA A 166 10.55 -4.36 -1.84
N LEU A 167 10.39 -3.20 -2.49
CA LEU A 167 10.38 -3.07 -3.95
C LEU A 167 11.71 -3.56 -4.56
N GLY A 168 12.85 -3.19 -3.97
CA GLY A 168 14.15 -3.69 -4.41
C GLY A 168 14.27 -5.22 -4.36
N HIS A 169 13.78 -5.84 -3.28
CA HIS A 169 13.71 -7.31 -3.20
C HIS A 169 12.78 -7.91 -4.26
N MET A 170 11.66 -7.24 -4.58
CA MET A 170 10.72 -7.68 -5.60
C MET A 170 11.31 -7.59 -7.02
N PHE A 171 12.03 -6.50 -7.34
CA PHE A 171 12.71 -6.37 -8.64
C PHE A 171 13.74 -7.49 -8.84
N MET A 172 14.54 -7.77 -7.80
CA MET A 172 15.50 -8.87 -7.87
C MET A 172 14.82 -10.24 -7.95
N TYR A 173 13.67 -10.41 -7.30
CA TYR A 173 12.86 -11.63 -7.44
C TYR A 173 12.42 -11.85 -8.90
N PHE A 174 11.90 -10.81 -9.56
CA PHE A 174 11.45 -10.91 -10.94
C PHE A 174 12.58 -11.19 -11.94
N LEU A 175 13.75 -10.57 -11.75
CA LEU A 175 14.90 -10.78 -12.63
C LEU A 175 15.54 -12.17 -12.46
N ARG A 176 15.60 -12.66 -11.22
CA ARG A 176 16.29 -13.91 -10.86
C ARG A 176 15.41 -15.15 -10.90
N GLY A 177 14.09 -14.99 -10.84
CA GLY A 177 13.13 -16.08 -10.66
C GLY A 177 12.94 -16.53 -9.21
N SER A 178 13.96 -16.29 -8.38
CA SER A 178 13.94 -16.57 -6.95
C SER A 178 14.95 -15.74 -6.16
N LEU A 179 14.68 -15.58 -4.86
CA LEU A 179 15.56 -14.95 -3.88
C LEU A 179 16.28 -16.00 -3.02
N PRO A 180 17.52 -15.72 -2.57
CA PRO A 180 18.33 -16.69 -1.81
C PRO A 180 17.70 -17.20 -0.52
N TRP A 181 16.77 -16.45 0.07
CA TRP A 181 16.06 -16.80 1.30
C TRP A 181 14.72 -17.52 1.07
N GLN A 182 14.44 -18.00 -0.14
CA GLN A 182 13.26 -18.83 -0.41
C GLN A 182 13.48 -20.29 0.01
N GLY A 183 12.39 -20.98 0.36
CA GLY A 183 12.42 -22.42 0.67
C GLY A 183 13.04 -22.80 2.03
N LEU A 184 13.43 -21.83 2.87
CA LEU A 184 13.98 -22.09 4.19
C LEU A 184 12.97 -22.80 5.10
N LYS A 185 13.39 -23.93 5.69
CA LYS A 185 12.60 -24.74 6.62
C LYS A 185 12.83 -24.32 8.08
N ALA A 186 11.76 -24.31 8.87
CA ALA A 186 11.79 -24.06 10.31
C ALA A 186 10.57 -24.71 10.97
N ASP A 187 10.65 -24.94 12.28
CA ASP A 187 9.60 -25.64 13.03
C ASP A 187 8.48 -24.67 13.42
N THR A 188 8.81 -23.39 13.61
CA THR A 188 7.84 -22.33 13.89
C THR A 188 7.87 -21.21 12.85
N LEU A 189 6.74 -20.49 12.73
CA LEU A 189 6.65 -19.30 11.87
C LEU A 189 7.67 -18.24 12.29
N LYS A 190 7.85 -18.03 13.59
CA LYS A 190 8.81 -17.05 14.14
C LYS A 190 10.24 -17.39 13.73
N GLU A 191 10.65 -18.64 13.88
CA GLU A 191 11.97 -19.10 13.44
C GLU A 191 12.15 -18.99 11.92
N ARG A 192 11.09 -19.26 11.15
CA ARG A 192 11.13 -19.11 9.69
C ARG A 192 11.42 -17.66 9.31
N TYR A 193 10.74 -16.70 9.93
CA TYR A 193 10.97 -15.28 9.68
C TYR A 193 12.39 -14.89 10.10
N GLN A 194 12.83 -15.32 11.28
CA GLN A 194 14.20 -15.07 11.76
C GLN A 194 15.25 -15.58 10.77
N LYS A 195 15.14 -16.83 10.30
CA LYS A 195 16.06 -17.43 9.30
C LYS A 195 16.07 -16.65 7.98
N ILE A 196 14.91 -16.20 7.51
CA ILE A 196 14.80 -15.36 6.31
C ILE A 196 15.52 -14.03 6.54
N GLY A 197 15.25 -13.34 7.66
CA GLY A 197 15.88 -12.08 8.02
C GLY A 197 17.40 -12.19 8.16
N ASP A 198 17.90 -13.25 8.78
CA ASP A 198 19.33 -13.51 8.93
C ASP A 198 19.99 -13.79 7.58
N THR A 199 19.32 -14.54 6.69
CA THR A 199 19.82 -14.79 5.33
C THR A 199 19.84 -13.50 4.51
N LYS A 200 18.83 -12.62 4.63
CA LYS A 200 18.81 -11.30 3.97
C LYS A 200 19.97 -10.42 4.40
N ARG A 201 20.28 -10.41 5.70
CA ARG A 201 21.41 -9.66 6.27
C ARG A 201 22.75 -10.25 5.82
N ALA A 202 22.86 -11.57 5.80
CA ALA A 202 24.09 -12.27 5.44
C ALA A 202 24.39 -12.26 3.93
N THR A 203 23.39 -12.03 3.08
CA THR A 203 23.56 -11.95 1.62
C THR A 203 24.05 -10.55 1.21
N PRO A 204 25.30 -10.40 0.73
CA PRO A 204 25.78 -9.12 0.21
C PRO A 204 24.94 -8.65 -0.98
N ILE A 205 24.79 -7.33 -1.15
CA ILE A 205 23.99 -6.76 -2.23
C ILE A 205 24.60 -7.14 -3.59
N GLU A 206 25.93 -7.16 -3.66
CA GLU A 206 26.71 -7.51 -4.85
C GLU A 206 26.44 -8.96 -5.26
N VAL A 207 26.28 -9.87 -4.29
CA VAL A 207 25.92 -11.27 -4.55
C VAL A 207 24.46 -11.41 -4.97
N LEU A 208 23.56 -10.63 -4.36
CA LEU A 208 22.15 -10.62 -4.73
C LEU A 208 21.96 -10.13 -6.17
N CYS A 209 22.68 -9.06 -6.55
CA CYS A 209 22.60 -8.41 -7.85
C CYS A 209 23.56 -8.96 -8.91
N ASP A 210 24.34 -10.00 -8.60
CA ASP A 210 25.30 -10.59 -9.53
C ASP A 210 24.64 -10.98 -10.86
N GLY A 211 25.32 -10.66 -11.97
CA GLY A 211 24.83 -10.87 -13.34
C GLY A 211 23.73 -9.92 -13.81
N HIS A 212 23.37 -8.89 -13.03
CA HIS A 212 22.35 -7.89 -13.37
C HIS A 212 22.96 -6.47 -13.39
N PRO A 213 22.28 -5.47 -13.99
CA PRO A 213 22.81 -4.09 -14.05
C PRO A 213 23.09 -3.49 -12.66
N GLU A 214 24.17 -2.69 -12.55
CA GLU A 214 24.67 -2.10 -11.30
C GLU A 214 23.66 -1.16 -10.63
N GLU A 215 22.68 -0.67 -11.39
CA GLU A 215 21.58 0.16 -10.93
C GLU A 215 20.75 -0.52 -9.85
N PHE A 216 20.54 -1.84 -9.93
CA PHE A 216 19.81 -2.58 -8.89
C PHE A 216 20.61 -2.65 -7.57
N ALA A 217 21.93 -2.83 -7.66
CA ALA A 217 22.80 -2.81 -6.49
C ALA A 217 22.86 -1.40 -5.89
N THR A 218 22.95 -0.36 -6.74
CA THR A 218 22.94 1.04 -6.33
C THR A 218 21.62 1.42 -5.64
N TYR A 219 20.48 1.00 -6.19
CA TYR A 219 19.17 1.16 -5.57
C TYR A 219 19.13 0.54 -4.17
N LEU A 220 19.50 -0.74 -4.04
CA LEU A 220 19.48 -1.45 -2.75
C LEU A 220 20.45 -0.84 -1.73
N ARG A 221 21.63 -0.39 -2.17
CA ARG A 221 22.60 0.32 -1.32
C ARG A 221 22.05 1.64 -0.81
N TYR A 222 21.32 2.38 -1.65
CA TYR A 222 20.68 3.63 -1.27
C TYR A 222 19.59 3.39 -0.22
N VAL A 223 18.60 2.54 -0.53
CA VAL A 223 17.40 2.38 0.31
C VAL A 223 17.72 1.76 1.67
N ARG A 224 18.73 0.87 1.75
CA ARG A 224 19.19 0.28 3.02
C ARG A 224 19.94 1.26 3.92
N ARG A 225 20.41 2.39 3.38
CA ARG A 225 21.14 3.42 4.14
C ARG A 225 20.25 4.55 4.65
N LEU A 226 19.02 4.65 4.15
CA LEU A 226 18.06 5.68 4.57
C LEU A 226 17.79 5.60 6.08
N ASP A 227 17.79 6.76 6.73
CA ASP A 227 17.30 6.86 8.11
C ASP A 227 15.77 6.66 8.18
N PHE A 228 15.26 6.33 9.37
CA PHE A 228 13.84 6.11 9.60
C PHE A 228 12.99 7.34 9.25
N PHE A 229 13.51 8.54 9.56
CA PHE A 229 12.80 9.80 9.31
C PHE A 229 13.15 10.43 7.97
N GLU A 230 14.10 9.86 7.22
CA GLU A 230 14.61 10.44 5.98
C GLU A 230 13.55 10.38 4.87
N THR A 231 13.42 11.48 4.14
CA THR A 231 12.62 11.52 2.92
C THR A 231 13.47 10.99 1.77
N PRO A 232 13.09 9.86 1.14
CA PRO A 232 13.85 9.33 0.02
C PRO A 232 13.87 10.29 -1.17
N ASP A 233 14.96 10.29 -1.92
CA ASP A 233 15.09 10.96 -3.21
C ASP A 233 14.50 10.06 -4.31
N TYR A 234 13.18 10.12 -4.44
CA TYR A 234 12.43 9.34 -5.43
C TYR A 234 12.83 9.69 -6.88
N GLU A 235 13.24 10.93 -7.13
CA GLU A 235 13.68 11.38 -8.46
C GLU A 235 15.01 10.71 -8.83
N PHE A 236 15.96 10.65 -7.90
CA PHE A 236 17.20 9.89 -8.09
C PHE A 236 16.94 8.42 -8.39
N LEU A 237 16.07 7.77 -7.60
CA LEU A 237 15.75 6.35 -7.79
C LEU A 237 15.06 6.08 -9.14
N ARG A 238 14.21 7.00 -9.58
CA ARG A 238 13.55 6.93 -10.90
C ARG A 238 14.57 7.08 -12.03
N ARG A 239 15.40 8.11 -11.98
CA ARG A 239 16.44 8.36 -13.00
C ARG A 239 17.40 7.20 -13.13
N LEU A 240 17.74 6.54 -12.02
CA LEU A 240 18.60 5.36 -12.03
C LEU A 240 18.09 4.27 -12.98
N PHE A 241 16.78 3.99 -12.98
CA PHE A 241 16.18 3.00 -13.87
C PHE A 241 15.85 3.57 -15.25
N GLN A 242 15.43 4.84 -15.35
CA GLN A 242 15.17 5.50 -16.63
C GLN A 242 16.44 5.60 -17.49
N ASP A 243 17.56 6.05 -16.92
CA ASP A 243 18.84 6.17 -17.63
C ASP A 243 19.37 4.80 -18.09
N LEU A 244 19.07 3.73 -17.34
CA LEU A 244 19.36 2.36 -17.76
C LEU A 244 18.43 1.91 -18.90
N PHE A 245 17.14 2.21 -18.80
CA PHE A 245 16.15 1.90 -19.83
C PHE A 245 16.54 2.54 -21.17
N ASP A 246 16.89 3.83 -21.14
CA ASP A 246 17.30 4.61 -22.30
C ASP A 246 18.63 4.10 -22.89
N ARG A 247 19.64 3.82 -22.04
CA ARG A 247 20.93 3.25 -22.49
C ARG A 247 20.79 1.87 -23.11
N LYS A 248 19.80 1.08 -22.71
CA LYS A 248 19.49 -0.21 -23.33
C LYS A 248 18.75 -0.06 -24.66
N GLY A 249 18.36 1.16 -25.03
CA GLY A 249 17.57 1.45 -26.24
C GLY A 249 16.16 0.88 -26.16
N TYR A 250 15.65 0.69 -24.94
CA TYR A 250 14.27 0.26 -24.76
C TYR A 250 13.31 1.42 -25.05
N VAL A 251 12.11 1.08 -25.47
CA VAL A 251 11.03 2.02 -25.73
C VAL A 251 9.84 1.56 -24.89
N ASP A 252 9.14 2.52 -24.30
CA ASP A 252 7.86 2.26 -23.66
C ASP A 252 6.76 2.21 -24.74
N ASP A 253 6.55 1.00 -25.25
CA ASP A 253 5.56 0.63 -26.26
C ASP A 253 4.34 -0.07 -25.63
N GLY A 254 4.26 -0.13 -24.28
CA GLY A 254 3.25 -0.92 -23.57
C GLY A 254 3.43 -2.44 -23.67
N GLU A 255 4.52 -2.92 -24.26
CA GLU A 255 4.79 -4.35 -24.43
C GLU A 255 5.60 -4.91 -23.26
N PHE A 256 4.93 -5.70 -22.44
CA PHE A 256 5.49 -6.48 -21.34
C PHE A 256 5.66 -7.95 -21.77
N ASP A 257 6.37 -8.74 -20.96
CA ASP A 257 6.63 -10.15 -21.29
C ASP A 257 5.36 -11.01 -21.41
N TRP A 258 4.27 -10.58 -20.77
CA TRP A 258 2.97 -11.24 -20.82
C TRP A 258 2.09 -10.75 -21.98
N THR A 259 2.49 -9.71 -22.72
CA THR A 259 1.69 -9.22 -23.84
C THR A 259 1.54 -10.31 -24.90
N GLY A 260 0.30 -10.58 -25.30
CA GLY A 260 -0.04 -11.65 -26.24
C GLY A 260 -0.11 -13.07 -25.63
N LYS A 261 0.11 -13.23 -24.31
CA LYS A 261 -0.10 -14.51 -23.62
C LYS A 261 -1.54 -14.65 -23.11
N THR A 262 -2.07 -15.86 -23.17
CA THR A 262 -3.37 -16.21 -22.58
C THR A 262 -3.13 -16.78 -21.19
N MET A 263 -3.88 -16.27 -20.20
CA MET A 263 -3.96 -16.84 -18.84
C MET A 263 -4.68 -18.19 -18.83
#